data_AF-A0A0G0QWE3-F1
#
_entry.id   AF-A0A0G0QWE3-F1
#
_cell.length_a   1.000
_cell.length_b   1.000
_cell.length_c   1.000
_cell.angle_alpha   90.00
_cell.angle_beta   90.00
_cell.angle_gamma   90.00
#
_symmetry.space_group_name_H-M   'P 1'
#
loop_
_entity.id
_entity.type
_entity.pdbx_description
1 polymer ?
#
loop_
_entity_poly.entity_id
_entity_poly.type
_entity_poly.pdbx_seq_one_letter_code
_entity_poly.pdbx_strand_id
1 'polypeptide(L)'
;MPPISYLTAKIDFSNLFIVLGRGSFDTYDQAKEAGAIVIRYGVFLNQLLIFFITALVIYFTINKFQQMIAKKEEKDKKEKTTKKCKYCLMDIPYEAVKCAHCGSNIK
;
A
#
# COMPACT_ATOMS: atom_id res chain seq x y z
N MET A 1 9.67 11.35 -17.80
CA MET A 1 9.82 12.22 -16.61
C MET A 1 8.84 11.75 -15.54
N PRO A 2 9.26 11.50 -14.29
CA PRO A 2 8.37 11.05 -13.21
C PRO A 2 7.34 12.15 -12.87
N PRO A 3 6.03 11.83 -12.74
CA PRO A 3 4.94 12.80 -12.46
C PRO A 3 5.15 13.67 -11.21
N ILE A 4 5.88 13.12 -10.23
CA ILE A 4 6.27 13.80 -9.00
C ILE A 4 7.07 15.08 -9.29
N SER A 5 7.91 15.06 -10.32
CA SER A 5 8.78 16.18 -10.70
C SER A 5 8.02 17.42 -11.19
N TYR A 6 6.75 17.28 -11.59
CA TYR A 6 5.92 18.42 -12.01
C TYR A 6 5.24 19.11 -10.82
N LEU A 7 4.85 18.34 -9.79
CA LEU A 7 4.23 18.87 -8.58
C LEU A 7 5.25 19.50 -7.62
N THR A 8 6.49 18.99 -7.55
CA THR A 8 7.59 19.58 -6.77
C THR A 8 8.44 20.58 -7.55
N ALA A 9 8.10 20.90 -8.81
CA ALA A 9 8.88 21.76 -9.73
C ALA A 9 9.22 23.18 -9.21
N LYS A 10 8.63 23.62 -8.09
CA LYS A 10 8.90 24.94 -7.48
C LYS A 10 9.70 24.89 -6.16
N ILE A 11 10.03 23.72 -5.64
CA ILE A 11 10.82 23.62 -4.39
C ILE A 11 12.13 22.90 -4.70
N ASP A 12 13.17 23.69 -4.94
CA ASP A 12 14.51 23.18 -5.17
C ASP A 12 15.19 22.87 -3.83
N PHE A 13 14.84 21.70 -3.26
CA PHE A 13 15.41 21.23 -2.00
C PHE A 13 16.92 20.98 -2.10
N SER A 14 17.51 20.93 -3.30
CA SER A 14 18.95 20.72 -3.48
C SER A 14 19.81 21.88 -2.97
N ASN A 15 19.24 23.08 -2.95
CA ASN A 15 19.89 24.33 -2.54
C ASN A 15 19.55 24.78 -1.10
N LEU A 16 18.84 23.94 -0.33
CA LEU A 16 18.58 24.17 1.09
C LEU A 16 19.75 23.62 1.92
N PHE A 17 20.69 24.51 2.27
CA PHE A 17 21.82 24.21 3.14
C PHE A 17 22.02 25.33 4.17
N ILE A 18 22.49 24.97 5.36
CA ILE A 18 22.94 25.91 6.39
C ILE A 18 24.46 25.80 6.49
N VAL A 19 25.13 26.95 6.42
CA VAL A 19 26.58 27.04 6.61
C VAL A 19 26.87 27.18 8.10
N LEU A 20 27.68 26.28 8.66
CA LEU A 20 28.18 26.36 10.02
C LEU A 20 29.55 27.05 9.99
N GLY A 21 29.57 28.38 9.89
CA GLY A 21 30.81 29.17 9.82
C GLY A 21 30.60 30.66 9.53
N ARG A 22 31.69 31.42 9.34
CA ARG A 22 31.63 32.80 8.83
C ARG A 22 31.73 32.79 7.30
N GLY A 23 30.63 33.15 6.64
CA GLY A 23 30.54 33.27 5.17
C GLY A 23 29.11 33.01 4.70
N SER A 24 28.53 33.98 3.98
CA SER A 24 27.27 33.82 3.27
C SER A 24 27.58 33.39 1.83
N PHE A 25 27.05 32.24 1.43
CA PHE A 25 27.23 31.69 0.08
C PHE A 25 25.86 31.49 -0.56
N ASP A 26 25.69 31.96 -1.78
CA ASP A 26 24.39 31.95 -2.47
C ASP A 26 24.05 30.57 -3.05
N THR A 27 25.06 29.71 -3.24
CA THR A 27 24.89 28.36 -3.80
C THR A 27 25.72 27.33 -3.06
N TYR A 28 25.20 26.09 -3.02
CA TYR A 28 25.84 24.98 -2.30
C TYR A 28 27.24 24.68 -2.86
N ASP A 29 27.41 24.77 -4.18
CA ASP A 29 28.69 24.49 -4.82
C ASP A 29 29.77 25.49 -4.40
N GLN A 30 29.43 26.78 -4.25
CA GLN A 30 30.36 27.80 -3.75
C GLN A 30 30.74 27.56 -2.29
N ALA A 31 29.79 27.16 -1.45
CA ALA A 31 30.06 26.85 -0.04
C ALA A 31 30.95 25.61 0.12
N LYS A 32 30.79 24.62 -0.76
CA LYS A 32 31.60 23.40 -0.80
C LYS A 32 33.03 23.69 -1.28
N GLU A 33 33.19 24.53 -2.30
CA GLU A 33 34.51 24.95 -2.82
C GLU A 33 35.29 25.81 -1.83
N ALA A 34 34.59 26.65 -1.05
CA ALA A 34 35.20 27.44 0.03
C ALA A 34 35.61 26.61 1.26
N GLY A 35 35.40 25.28 1.24
CA GLY A 35 35.70 24.41 2.38
C GLY A 35 34.83 24.66 3.61
N ALA A 36 33.68 25.31 3.44
CA ALA A 36 32.77 25.61 4.53
C ALA A 36 32.01 24.35 4.97
N ILE A 37 31.87 24.16 6.28
CA ILE A 37 31.08 23.07 6.84
C ILE A 37 29.61 23.39 6.60
N VAL A 38 28.94 22.62 5.73
CA VAL A 38 27.54 22.84 5.35
C VAL A 38 26.67 21.65 5.75
N ILE A 39 25.52 21.95 6.37
CA ILE A 39 24.46 20.97 6.63
C ILE A 39 23.42 21.07 5.50
N ARG A 40 23.32 20.02 4.69
CA ARG A 40 22.32 19.89 3.62
C ARG A 40 21.04 19.25 4.13
N TYR A 41 20.15 20.03 4.73
CA TYR A 41 18.87 19.51 5.24
C TYR A 41 17.85 19.26 4.13
N GLY A 42 18.00 19.88 2.97
CA GLY A 42 17.06 19.67 1.86
C GLY A 42 17.09 18.25 1.28
N VAL A 43 18.26 17.60 1.23
CA VAL A 43 18.36 16.18 0.81
C VAL A 43 17.68 15.26 1.82
N PHE A 44 17.80 15.57 3.11
CA PHE A 44 17.13 14.82 4.18
C PHE A 44 15.60 14.95 4.09
N LEU A 45 15.09 16.17 3.87
CA LEU A 45 13.66 16.40 3.65
C LEU A 45 13.14 15.67 2.40
N ASN A 46 13.90 15.66 1.32
CA ASN A 46 13.55 14.92 0.12
C ASN A 46 13.44 13.41 0.40
N GLN A 47 14.40 12.84 1.13
CA GLN A 47 14.37 11.42 1.50
C GLN A 47 13.19 11.10 2.42
N LEU A 48 12.87 11.97 3.37
CA LEU A 48 11.68 11.84 4.23
C LEU A 48 10.39 11.87 3.41
N LEU A 49 10.27 12.80 2.46
CA LEU A 49 9.11 12.90 1.57
C LEU A 49 8.92 11.65 0.72
N ILE A 50 9.99 11.16 0.09
CA ILE A 50 9.94 9.94 -0.72
C ILE A 50 9.54 8.74 0.12
N PHE A 51 10.08 8.62 1.34
CA PHE A 51 9.72 7.56 2.27
C PHE A 51 8.23 7.61 2.64
N PHE A 52 7.72 8.79 3.01
CA PHE A 52 6.30 8.96 3.35
C PHE A 52 5.37 8.67 2.18
N ILE A 53 5.67 9.18 0.99
CA ILE A 53 4.86 8.94 -0.22
C ILE A 53 4.83 7.45 -0.53
N THR A 54 5.98 6.78 -0.50
CA THR A 54 6.08 5.34 -0.78
C THR A 54 5.31 4.53 0.24
N ALA A 55 5.42 4.86 1.54
CA ALA A 55 4.68 4.20 2.60
C ALA A 55 3.16 4.34 2.42
N LEU A 56 2.67 5.54 2.08
CA LEU A 56 1.25 5.78 1.80
C LEU A 56 0.76 4.96 0.61
N VAL A 57 1.51 4.95 -0.51
CA VAL A 57 1.14 4.19 -1.71
C VAL A 57 1.05 2.70 -1.41
N ILE A 58 2.02 2.13 -0.68
CA ILE A 58 2.00 0.72 -0.30
C ILE A 58 0.82 0.42 0.63
N TYR A 59 0.56 1.27 1.63
CA TYR A 59 -0.56 1.12 2.55
C TYR A 59 -1.90 1.10 1.81
N PHE A 60 -2.14 2.08 0.93
CA PHE A 60 -3.39 2.13 0.16
C PHE A 60 -3.54 0.91 -0.77
N THR A 61 -2.45 0.47 -1.41
CA THR A 61 -2.46 -0.68 -2.31
C THR A 61 -2.84 -1.95 -1.56
N ILE A 62 -2.19 -2.24 -0.43
CA ILE A 62 -2.48 -3.43 0.39
C ILE A 62 -3.91 -3.35 0.94
N ASN A 63 -4.32 -2.20 1.49
CA ASN A 63 -5.67 -2.03 2.04
C ASN A 63 -6.76 -2.25 0.99
N LYS A 64 -6.58 -1.71 -0.23
CA LYS A 64 -7.52 -1.93 -1.33
C LYS A 64 -7.56 -3.38 -1.78
N PHE A 65 -6.39 -4.03 -1.88
CA PHE A 65 -6.30 -5.43 -2.26
C PHE A 65 -6.99 -6.35 -1.23
N GLN A 66 -6.74 -6.12 0.07
CA GLN A 66 -7.38 -6.85 1.15
C GLN A 66 -8.91 -6.66 1.16
N GLN A 67 -9.40 -5.43 0.93
CA GLN A 67 -10.84 -5.18 0.81
C GLN A 67 -11.48 -5.91 -0.37
N MET A 68 -10.77 -6.05 -1.50
CA MET A 68 -11.26 -6.80 -2.66
C MET A 68 -11.32 -8.31 -2.39
N ILE A 69 -10.30 -8.86 -1.72
CA ILE A 69 -10.28 -10.27 -1.34
C ILE A 69 -11.37 -10.59 -0.33
N ALA A 70 -11.51 -9.78 0.73
CA ALA A 70 -12.54 -9.98 1.75
C ALA A 70 -13.96 -9.96 1.17
N LYS A 71 -14.25 -9.07 0.20
CA LYS A 71 -15.53 -9.06 -0.52
C LYS A 71 -15.78 -10.32 -1.36
N LYS A 72 -14.72 -11.00 -1.80
CA LYS A 72 -14.81 -12.24 -2.57
C LYS A 72 -15.13 -13.42 -1.64
N GLU A 73 -14.47 -13.49 -0.48
CA GLU A 73 -14.72 -14.51 0.54
C GLU A 73 -16.14 -14.42 1.14
N GLU A 74 -16.69 -13.21 1.29
CA GLU A 74 -18.08 -13.03 1.73
C GLU A 74 -19.11 -13.48 0.67
N LYS A 75 -18.78 -13.38 -0.63
CA LYS A 75 -19.64 -13.92 -1.70
C LYS A 75 -19.61 -15.45 -1.71
N ASP A 76 -18.42 -16.06 -1.61
CA ASP A 76 -18.27 -17.52 -1.51
C ASP A 76 -18.98 -18.09 -0.26
N LYS A 77 -18.99 -17.36 0.87
CA LYS A 77 -19.75 -17.78 2.07
C LYS A 77 -21.27 -17.70 1.90
N LYS A 78 -21.78 -16.75 1.10
CA LYS A 78 -23.22 -16.64 0.80
C LYS A 78 -23.68 -17.71 -0.19
N GLU A 79 -22.78 -18.16 -1.06
CA GLU A 79 -22.99 -19.27 -1.99
C GLU A 79 -22.57 -20.63 -1.41
N LYS A 80 -22.80 -20.89 -0.12
CA LYS A 80 -22.79 -22.28 0.37
C LYS A 80 -23.97 -23.04 -0.25
N THR A 81 -23.76 -23.48 -1.48
CA THR A 81 -24.67 -24.26 -2.31
C THR A 81 -24.85 -25.69 -1.80
N THR A 82 -24.07 -26.09 -0.79
CA THR A 82 -24.08 -27.42 -0.20
C THR A 82 -24.43 -27.42 1.29
N LYS A 83 -25.22 -28.41 1.70
CA LYS A 83 -25.53 -28.77 3.09
C LYS A 83 -25.03 -30.19 3.37
N LYS A 84 -24.75 -30.54 4.62
CA LYS A 84 -24.44 -31.93 5.01
C LYS A 84 -25.71 -32.76 5.18
N CYS A 85 -25.71 -33.97 4.62
CA CYS A 85 -26.76 -34.95 4.87
C CYS A 85 -26.67 -35.48 6.31
N LYS A 86 -27.79 -35.53 7.05
CA LYS A 86 -27.83 -36.02 8.44
C LYS A 86 -27.57 -37.53 8.58
N TYR A 87 -27.78 -38.30 7.51
CA TYR A 87 -27.68 -39.76 7.54
C TYR A 87 -26.30 -40.26 7.11
N CYS A 88 -25.80 -39.79 5.96
CA CYS A 88 -24.53 -40.25 5.39
C CYS A 88 -23.39 -39.24 5.53
N LEU A 89 -23.62 -38.05 6.09
CA LEU A 89 -22.64 -36.99 6.33
C LEU A 89 -21.95 -36.41 5.08
N MET A 90 -22.33 -36.87 3.89
CA MET A 90 -21.87 -36.35 2.60
C MET A 90 -22.47 -34.97 2.32
N ASP A 91 -21.71 -34.13 1.61
CA ASP A 91 -22.16 -32.82 1.13
C ASP A 91 -23.10 -32.99 -0.08
N ILE A 92 -24.26 -32.33 -0.01
CA ILE A 92 -25.33 -32.39 -0.99
C ILE A 92 -25.84 -30.99 -1.32
N PRO A 93 -26.50 -30.76 -2.46
CA PRO A 93 -27.08 -29.46 -2.77
C PRO A 93 -28.05 -28.98 -1.68
N TYR A 94 -28.02 -27.69 -1.36
CA TYR A 94 -28.81 -27.09 -0.28
C TYR A 94 -30.34 -27.31 -0.47
N GLU A 95 -30.80 -27.28 -1.72
CA GLU A 95 -32.21 -27.48 -2.09
C GLU A 95 -32.61 -28.96 -2.26
N ALA A 96 -31.68 -29.90 -2.08
CA ALA A 96 -31.97 -31.32 -2.28
C ALA A 96 -32.98 -31.84 -1.23
N VAL A 97 -34.08 -32.40 -1.72
CA VAL A 97 -35.12 -33.08 -0.92
C VAL A 97 -34.76 -34.55 -0.67
N LYS A 98 -33.95 -35.16 -1.54
CA LYS A 98 -33.52 -36.56 -1.45
C LYS A 98 -32.01 -36.67 -1.64
N CYS A 99 -31.35 -37.54 -0.88
CA CYS A 99 -29.90 -37.72 -0.94
C CYS A 99 -29.50 -38.53 -2.18
N ALA A 100 -28.59 -38.02 -2.99
CA ALA A 100 -28.03 -38.74 -4.13
C ALA A 100 -27.13 -39.94 -3.72
N HIS A 101 -26.51 -39.87 -2.54
CA HIS A 101 -25.59 -40.91 -2.07
C HIS A 101 -26.27 -42.07 -1.37
N CYS A 102 -27.22 -41.80 -0.46
CA CYS A 102 -27.88 -42.83 0.34
C CYS A 102 -29.39 -42.97 0.09
N GLY A 103 -29.97 -42.16 -0.79
CA GLY A 103 -31.40 -42.23 -1.13
C GLY A 103 -32.36 -41.76 -0.02
N SER A 104 -31.86 -41.36 1.15
CA SER A 104 -32.67 -40.87 2.27
C SER A 104 -33.40 -39.57 1.93
N ASN A 105 -34.62 -39.39 2.45
CA ASN A 105 -35.35 -38.14 2.35
C ASN A 105 -34.85 -37.16 3.42
N ILE A 106 -34.52 -35.93 3.03
CA ILE A 106 -33.77 -34.96 3.86
C ILE A 106 -34.50 -33.62 3.95
N LYS A 107 -35.82 -33.67 3.75
CA LYS A 107 -36.74 -32.54 3.86
C LYS A 107 -36.50 -31.72 5.12
#